data_AF-A0A7M3DQX0-F1
#
_entry.id   AF-A0A7M3DQX0-F1
#
_cell.length_a   1.000
_cell.length_b   1.000
_cell.length_c   1.000
_cell.angle_alpha   90.00
_cell.angle_beta   90.00
_cell.angle_gamma   90.00
#
_symmetry.space_group_name_H-M   'P 1'
#
loop_
_entity.id
_entity.type
_entity.pdbx_description
1 polymer ?
#
loop_
_entity_poly.entity_id
_entity_poly.type
_entity_poly.pdbx_seq_one_letter_code
_entity_poly.pdbx_strand_id
1 'polypeptide(L)'
;MDIYFAAVFTDLVRHSAVWNRVSRDTITSAIAEYRYLSQTLASQYGRRHENFTGDGHLYLFESADVAVHFSLKLIAYWKQRRRHLTSDQAHDLPVRVGCHFGECSRMHDDDAWIGRALNIAKRVETCAEPDTLFVTQTVLDLIDLPVYLFHEVDVFELKGDYLPRRHLYRVVSVNHTALAARSEERMTAEDWFLKGAGIASTDTRELAKELHCYEKALELRADYPEAHNNLGVILKAAGDRTAAEARYLDALRLWPQYPEAHYNLAILLEETDRPDEAAAHYRQALKCRPDYVDALLRLAGLFDEWGDRFEAHHHFQEALRLRPGFAEAHNNFGVFLEKHGDAEEAESQYRQALQLRPDYAEAHYNYAMLLEGRDVEAAESHYRAALRSAPEYAEAHNNLAVLLHEKGALSDAKSHYLTTIRLRPVDPQTYRNLSLLLAAMGEEEQADRYARKASELSSG
;
A
#
# COMPACT_ATOMS: atom_id res chain seq x y z
N MET A 1 -29.61 21.40 -5.39
CA MET A 1 -30.26 20.17 -5.84
C MET A 1 -29.80 19.08 -4.89
N ASP A 2 -30.72 18.37 -4.26
CA ASP A 2 -30.35 17.32 -3.31
C ASP A 2 -29.89 16.09 -4.10
N ILE A 3 -28.72 15.58 -3.72
CA ILE A 3 -28.07 14.43 -4.36
C ILE A 3 -28.12 13.29 -3.35
N TYR A 4 -28.38 12.08 -3.80
CA TYR A 4 -28.44 10.91 -2.92
C TYR A 4 -27.10 10.18 -2.94
N PHE A 5 -26.59 9.87 -1.75
CA PHE A 5 -25.36 9.08 -1.58
C PHE A 5 -25.52 8.07 -0.45
N ALA A 6 -24.78 6.97 -0.57
CA ALA A 6 -24.42 6.14 0.56
C ALA A 6 -23.34 6.87 1.36
N ALA A 7 -23.68 7.28 2.59
CA ALA A 7 -22.74 7.84 3.54
C ALA A 7 -22.20 6.74 4.44
N VAL A 8 -20.88 6.59 4.47
CA VAL A 8 -20.16 5.68 5.36
C VAL A 8 -19.40 6.49 6.39
N PHE A 9 -19.70 6.27 7.67
CA PHE A 9 -18.90 6.77 8.78
C PHE A 9 -18.09 5.64 9.38
N THR A 10 -16.85 5.96 9.72
CA THR A 10 -15.96 5.07 10.43
C THR A 10 -15.50 5.73 11.72
N ASP A 11 -15.30 4.97 12.79
CA ASP A 11 -14.70 5.44 14.03
C ASP A 11 -13.64 4.45 14.50
N LEU A 12 -12.44 4.94 14.79
CA LEU A 12 -11.45 4.15 15.50
C LEU A 12 -11.78 4.22 16.98
N VAL A 13 -12.00 3.08 17.64
CA VAL A 13 -12.44 3.00 19.04
C VAL A 13 -11.32 3.35 20.03
N ARG A 14 -10.81 4.58 19.93
CA ARG A 14 -9.66 5.13 20.68
C ARG A 14 -10.01 5.53 22.10
N HIS A 15 -11.29 5.72 22.42
CA HIS A 15 -11.73 6.13 23.76
C HIS A 15 -11.80 4.98 24.76
N SER A 16 -11.38 3.76 24.40
CA SER A 16 -11.33 2.67 25.37
C SER A 16 -10.19 2.89 26.38
N ALA A 17 -10.38 2.43 27.62
CA ALA A 17 -9.41 2.59 28.70
C ALA A 17 -8.01 2.02 28.37
N VAL A 18 -7.96 1.14 27.36
CA VAL A 18 -6.77 0.52 26.80
C VAL A 18 -5.82 1.55 26.18
N TRP A 19 -6.35 2.55 25.45
CA TRP A 19 -5.55 3.53 24.70
C TRP A 19 -4.99 4.66 25.57
N ASN A 20 -5.51 4.84 26.78
CA ASN A 20 -4.97 5.81 27.75
C ASN A 20 -3.53 5.51 28.20
N ARG A 21 -3.05 4.28 27.99
CA ARG A 21 -1.71 3.82 28.39
C ARG A 21 -0.73 3.70 27.23
N VAL A 22 -1.19 3.94 26.00
CA VAL A 22 -0.37 3.87 24.78
C VAL A 22 0.32 5.21 24.56
N SER A 23 1.56 5.18 24.06
CA SER A 23 2.30 6.41 23.75
C SER A 23 1.59 7.21 22.65
N ARG A 24 1.77 8.54 22.67
CA ARG A 24 1.20 9.43 21.64
C ARG A 24 1.74 9.09 20.24
N ASP A 25 3.00 8.69 20.15
CA ASP A 25 3.65 8.39 18.87
C ASP A 25 3.07 7.12 18.25
N THR A 26 2.84 6.07 19.05
CA THR A 26 2.17 4.84 18.60
C THR A 26 0.74 5.12 18.14
N ILE A 27 -0.01 5.94 18.87
CA ILE A 27 -1.37 6.35 18.46
C ILE A 27 -1.33 7.10 17.13
N THR A 28 -0.41 8.05 16.99
CA THR A 28 -0.28 8.89 15.80
C THR A 28 0.08 8.05 14.58
N SER A 29 1.02 7.13 14.73
CA SER A 29 1.40 6.18 13.68
C SER A 29 0.22 5.28 13.28
N ALA A 30 -0.52 4.71 14.23
CA ALA A 30 -1.67 3.86 13.93
C ALA A 30 -2.80 4.63 13.21
N ILE A 31 -3.07 5.88 13.59
CA ILE A 31 -4.05 6.74 12.92
C ILE A 31 -3.60 7.06 11.49
N ALA A 32 -2.33 7.40 11.30
CA ALA A 32 -1.77 7.66 9.98
C ALA A 32 -1.89 6.43 9.06
N GLU A 33 -1.55 5.25 9.57
CA GLU A 33 -1.69 3.97 8.86
C GLU A 33 -3.14 3.68 8.48
N TYR A 34 -4.07 3.87 9.41
CA TYR A 34 -5.50 3.70 9.14
C TYR A 34 -6.00 4.67 8.08
N ARG A 35 -5.70 5.96 8.24
CA ARG A 35 -6.11 7.03 7.33
C ARG A 35 -5.61 6.76 5.91
N TYR A 36 -4.33 6.45 5.77
CA TYR A 36 -3.75 6.13 4.47
C TYR A 36 -4.42 4.90 3.84
N LEU A 37 -4.64 3.82 4.62
CA LEU A 37 -5.33 2.62 4.15
C LEU A 37 -6.77 2.94 3.70
N SER A 38 -7.52 3.65 4.53
CA SER A 38 -8.95 3.88 4.32
C SER A 38 -9.20 4.81 3.12
N GLN A 39 -8.38 5.86 2.96
CA GLN A 39 -8.48 6.76 1.80
C GLN A 39 -8.12 6.05 0.50
N THR A 40 -7.01 5.30 0.48
CA THR A 40 -6.58 4.56 -0.72
C THR A 40 -7.61 3.53 -1.14
N LEU A 41 -8.18 2.79 -0.17
CA LEU A 41 -9.26 1.85 -0.47
C LEU A 41 -10.53 2.57 -0.95
N ALA A 42 -10.93 3.67 -0.30
CA ALA A 42 -12.13 4.40 -0.68
C ALA A 42 -12.04 4.98 -2.09
N SER A 43 -10.88 5.47 -2.51
CA SER A 43 -10.67 5.96 -3.88
C SER A 43 -10.75 4.83 -4.91
N GLN A 44 -10.20 3.65 -4.63
CA GLN A 44 -10.34 2.47 -5.51
C GLN A 44 -11.80 2.08 -5.71
N TYR A 45 -12.66 2.33 -4.72
CA TYR A 45 -14.10 2.09 -4.78
C TYR A 45 -14.90 3.32 -5.28
N GLY A 46 -14.22 4.38 -5.76
CA GLY A 46 -14.90 5.49 -6.41
C GLY A 46 -15.62 6.45 -5.47
N ARG A 47 -15.03 6.70 -4.28
CA ARG A 47 -15.55 7.74 -3.38
C ARG A 47 -15.71 9.07 -4.13
N ARG A 48 -16.83 9.75 -3.92
CA ARG A 48 -17.08 11.10 -4.47
C ARG A 48 -16.63 12.21 -3.54
N HIS A 49 -16.62 11.93 -2.25
CA HIS A 49 -16.15 12.84 -1.23
C HIS A 49 -15.63 12.06 -0.04
N GLU A 50 -14.65 12.63 0.66
CA GLU A 50 -14.28 12.21 1.99
C GLU A 50 -14.01 13.40 2.88
N ASN A 51 -14.20 13.21 4.18
CA ASN A 51 -13.76 14.18 5.17
C ASN A 51 -13.31 13.44 6.43
N PHE A 52 -12.13 13.78 6.94
CA PHE A 52 -11.65 13.27 8.21
C PHE A 52 -12.08 14.22 9.33
N THR A 53 -12.92 13.74 10.25
CA THR A 53 -13.46 14.56 11.34
C THR A 53 -13.27 13.86 12.68
N GLY A 54 -12.44 14.42 13.55
CA GLY A 54 -12.19 13.89 14.90
C GLY A 54 -11.57 12.49 14.86
N ASP A 55 -12.32 11.50 15.37
CA ASP A 55 -11.85 10.12 15.52
C ASP A 55 -12.19 9.19 14.33
N GLY A 56 -12.82 9.75 13.29
CA GLY A 56 -13.43 9.00 12.20
C GLY A 56 -13.38 9.64 10.82
N HIS A 57 -13.60 8.82 9.78
CA HIS A 57 -13.76 9.29 8.39
C HIS A 57 -15.21 9.21 7.94
N LEU A 58 -15.63 10.21 7.17
CA LEU A 58 -16.81 10.20 6.31
C LEU A 58 -16.38 9.89 4.87
N TYR A 59 -17.13 9.00 4.22
CA TYR A 59 -17.06 8.75 2.78
C TYR A 59 -18.44 8.83 2.14
N LEU A 60 -18.52 9.36 0.93
CA LEU A 60 -19.74 9.37 0.11
C LEU A 60 -19.54 8.53 -1.15
N PHE A 61 -20.45 7.60 -1.40
CA PHE A 61 -20.49 6.75 -2.59
C PHE A 61 -21.84 6.86 -3.29
N GLU A 62 -21.85 6.80 -4.62
CA GLU A 62 -23.08 6.81 -5.43
C GLU A 62 -23.89 5.51 -5.25
N SER A 63 -23.20 4.39 -5.10
CA SER A 63 -23.81 3.06 -4.96
C SER A 63 -23.73 2.55 -3.51
N ALA A 64 -24.86 2.04 -3.03
CA ALA A 64 -24.96 1.37 -1.73
C ALA A 64 -24.15 0.05 -1.70
N ASP A 65 -24.14 -0.72 -2.79
CA ASP A 65 -23.36 -1.96 -2.90
C ASP A 65 -21.86 -1.70 -2.78
N VAL A 66 -21.39 -0.67 -3.48
CA VAL A 66 -19.99 -0.23 -3.43
C VAL A 66 -19.62 0.21 -2.01
N ALA A 67 -20.48 0.99 -1.34
CA ALA A 67 -20.26 1.43 0.03
C ALA A 67 -20.18 0.25 1.03
N VAL A 68 -21.05 -0.75 0.89
CA VAL A 68 -21.05 -1.95 1.74
C VAL A 68 -19.80 -2.80 1.48
N HIS A 69 -19.42 -3.03 0.22
CA HIS A 69 -18.20 -3.77 -0.13
C HIS A 69 -16.94 -3.08 0.40
N PHE A 70 -16.82 -1.77 0.16
CA PHE A 70 -15.75 -0.94 0.71
C PHE A 70 -15.65 -1.10 2.22
N SER A 71 -16.77 -0.99 2.92
CA SER A 71 -16.83 -1.06 4.38
C SER A 71 -16.36 -2.42 4.92
N LEU A 72 -16.81 -3.52 4.31
CA LEU A 72 -16.39 -4.87 4.70
C LEU A 72 -14.91 -5.10 4.43
N LYS A 73 -14.40 -4.64 3.28
CA LYS A 73 -12.98 -4.72 2.92
C LYS A 73 -12.11 -3.88 3.84
N LEU A 74 -12.56 -2.67 4.20
CA LEU A 74 -11.86 -1.80 5.14
C LEU A 74 -11.70 -2.48 6.50
N ILE A 75 -12.77 -3.05 7.05
CA ILE A 75 -12.73 -3.79 8.33
C ILE A 75 -11.72 -4.95 8.23
N ALA A 76 -11.80 -5.75 7.16
CA ALA A 76 -10.92 -6.90 6.97
C ALA A 76 -9.44 -6.50 6.87
N TYR A 77 -9.13 -5.51 6.02
CA TYR A 77 -7.75 -5.06 5.79
C TYR A 77 -7.17 -4.35 7.01
N TRP A 78 -7.97 -3.53 7.69
CA TRP A 78 -7.53 -2.86 8.91
C TRP A 78 -7.24 -3.86 10.02
N LYS A 79 -8.10 -4.87 10.20
CA LYS A 79 -7.90 -5.94 11.17
C LYS A 79 -6.62 -6.74 10.91
N GLN A 80 -6.24 -6.95 9.64
CA GLN A 80 -4.96 -7.57 9.30
C GLN A 80 -3.79 -6.63 9.59
N ARG A 81 -3.84 -5.39 9.10
CA ARG A 81 -2.74 -4.41 9.16
C ARG A 81 -2.39 -4.06 10.61
N ARG A 82 -3.39 -3.84 11.47
CA ARG A 82 -3.16 -3.37 12.84
C ARG A 82 -2.59 -4.42 13.79
N ARG A 83 -2.65 -5.72 13.44
CA ARG A 83 -2.01 -6.80 14.22
C ARG A 83 -0.50 -6.63 14.32
N HIS A 84 0.12 -6.09 13.28
CA HIS A 84 1.56 -5.85 13.23
C HIS A 84 1.96 -4.56 13.96
N LEU A 85 1.03 -3.62 14.12
CA LEU A 85 1.25 -2.36 14.85
C LEU A 85 1.18 -2.54 16.38
N THR A 86 0.64 -3.67 16.84
CA THR A 86 0.29 -3.91 18.25
C THR A 86 0.96 -5.20 18.71
N SER A 87 2.29 -5.15 18.85
CA SER A 87 3.12 -6.32 19.19
C SER A 87 2.87 -6.88 20.60
N ASP A 88 2.26 -6.10 21.48
CA ASP A 88 1.71 -6.58 22.75
C ASP A 88 0.18 -6.66 22.66
N GLN A 89 -0.37 -7.85 22.89
CA GLN A 89 -1.78 -8.25 22.80
C GLN A 89 -2.77 -7.38 23.63
N ALA A 90 -2.30 -6.31 24.27
CA ALA A 90 -3.06 -5.43 25.13
C ALA A 90 -3.76 -4.27 24.39
N HIS A 91 -3.49 -4.01 23.10
CA HIS A 91 -3.93 -2.76 22.43
C HIS A 91 -4.62 -2.97 21.07
N ASP A 92 -5.81 -3.58 21.02
CA ASP A 92 -6.59 -3.66 19.77
C ASP A 92 -7.20 -2.29 19.40
N LEU A 93 -7.12 -1.90 18.12
CA LEU A 93 -7.71 -0.66 17.57
C LEU A 93 -8.86 -0.96 16.60
N PRO A 94 -9.98 -1.50 17.09
CA PRO A 94 -11.09 -1.84 16.22
C PRO A 94 -11.70 -0.62 15.55
N VAL A 95 -12.35 -0.86 14.42
CA VAL A 95 -13.09 0.16 13.67
C VAL A 95 -14.57 -0.16 13.74
N ARG A 96 -15.39 0.84 14.03
CA ARG A 96 -16.84 0.78 13.85
C ARG A 96 -17.20 1.39 12.52
N VAL A 97 -18.16 0.79 11.82
CA VAL A 97 -18.61 1.31 10.53
C VAL A 97 -20.13 1.39 10.49
N GLY A 98 -20.64 2.56 10.12
CA GLY A 98 -22.07 2.80 9.92
C GLY A 98 -22.35 3.29 8.51
N CYS A 99 -23.35 2.71 7.86
CA CYS A 99 -23.78 3.12 6.52
C CYS A 99 -25.26 3.50 6.50
N HIS A 100 -25.57 4.62 5.85
CA HIS A 100 -26.93 5.01 5.50
C HIS A 100 -26.97 5.62 4.10
N PHE A 101 -28.04 5.36 3.36
CA PHE A 101 -28.29 5.99 2.06
C PHE A 101 -29.37 7.06 2.19
N GLY A 102 -29.10 8.27 1.73
CA GLY A 102 -30.05 9.36 1.81
C GLY A 102 -29.58 10.64 1.14
N GLU A 103 -30.30 11.73 1.39
CA GLU A 103 -30.01 13.03 0.79
C GLU A 103 -28.75 13.68 1.38
N CYS A 104 -28.01 14.33 0.49
CA CYS A 104 -26.83 15.14 0.74
C CYS A 104 -26.89 16.41 -0.11
N SER A 105 -26.39 17.51 0.44
CA SER A 105 -26.28 18.78 -0.24
C SER A 105 -24.88 19.34 -0.02
N ARG A 106 -24.24 19.81 -1.09
CA ARG A 106 -22.92 20.43 -1.01
C ARG A 106 -23.04 21.90 -0.62
N MET A 107 -22.24 22.34 0.35
CA MET A 107 -22.13 23.75 0.74
C MET A 107 -21.35 24.54 -0.32
N HIS A 108 -21.68 25.82 -0.49
CA HIS A 108 -21.17 26.62 -1.60
C HIS A 108 -19.70 27.03 -1.46
N ASP A 109 -19.13 27.06 -0.25
CA ASP A 109 -17.82 27.71 -0.02
C ASP A 109 -16.66 26.80 0.41
N ASP A 110 -16.87 25.55 0.84
CA ASP A 110 -15.80 24.76 1.49
C ASP A 110 -15.73 23.26 1.12
N ASP A 111 -16.31 22.85 -0.01
CA ASP A 111 -16.46 21.42 -0.40
C ASP A 111 -17.10 20.52 0.69
N ALA A 112 -17.72 21.15 1.71
CA ALA A 112 -18.35 20.49 2.82
C ALA A 112 -19.72 19.95 2.40
N TRP A 113 -20.05 18.75 2.87
CA TRP A 113 -21.33 18.11 2.65
C TRP A 113 -22.16 18.11 3.93
N ILE A 114 -23.45 18.38 3.79
CA ILE A 114 -24.44 18.28 4.85
C ILE A 114 -25.61 17.45 4.35
N GLY A 115 -26.38 16.83 5.25
CA GLY A 115 -27.57 16.11 4.85
C GLY A 115 -27.98 15.03 5.83
N ARG A 116 -29.14 14.45 5.57
CA ARG A 116 -29.70 13.36 6.37
C ARG A 116 -28.84 12.10 6.30
N ALA A 117 -28.25 11.81 5.13
CA ALA A 117 -27.37 10.66 4.96
C ALA A 117 -26.25 10.66 6.02
N LEU A 118 -25.56 11.80 6.13
CA LEU A 118 -24.43 11.97 7.03
C LEU A 118 -24.84 11.85 8.51
N ASN A 119 -25.91 12.54 8.89
CA ASN A 119 -26.40 12.58 10.27
C ASN A 119 -26.82 11.19 10.77
N ILE A 120 -27.50 10.41 9.93
CA ILE A 120 -27.96 9.07 10.29
C ILE A 120 -26.79 8.08 10.26
N ALA A 121 -25.95 8.09 9.22
CA ALA A 121 -24.81 7.17 9.11
C ALA A 121 -23.86 7.27 10.31
N LYS A 122 -23.59 8.50 10.80
CA LYS A 122 -22.81 8.71 12.03
C LYS A 122 -23.44 8.06 13.26
N ARG A 123 -24.76 8.08 13.39
CA ARG A 123 -25.47 7.46 14.52
C ARG A 123 -25.49 5.95 14.41
N VAL A 124 -25.63 5.43 13.20
CA VAL A 124 -25.53 3.99 12.92
C VAL A 124 -24.14 3.48 13.29
N GLU A 125 -23.08 4.22 12.96
CA GLU A 125 -21.71 3.92 13.36
C GLU A 125 -21.60 3.85 14.89
N THR A 126 -22.13 4.84 15.61
CA THR A 126 -22.05 4.88 17.08
C THR A 126 -22.77 3.69 17.74
N CYS A 127 -23.79 3.11 17.07
CA CYS A 127 -24.46 1.89 17.51
C CYS A 127 -23.71 0.61 17.14
N ALA A 128 -22.75 0.66 16.22
CA ALA A 128 -22.04 -0.51 15.72
C ALA A 128 -21.08 -1.10 16.76
N GLU A 129 -20.99 -2.42 16.76
CA GLU A 129 -19.99 -3.13 17.53
C GLU A 129 -18.59 -2.97 16.90
N PRO A 130 -17.51 -3.07 17.69
CA PRO A 130 -16.14 -3.12 17.16
C PRO A 130 -15.95 -4.14 16.01
N ASP A 131 -15.30 -3.73 14.91
CA ASP A 131 -15.09 -4.51 13.68
C ASP A 131 -16.38 -5.00 13.01
N THR A 132 -17.44 -4.19 13.06
CA THR A 132 -18.70 -4.50 12.39
C THR A 132 -19.19 -3.35 11.53
N LEU A 133 -19.96 -3.73 10.50
CA LEU A 133 -20.70 -2.82 9.65
C LEU A 133 -22.17 -2.91 10.01
N PHE A 134 -22.72 -1.80 10.51
CA PHE A 134 -24.15 -1.65 10.71
C PHE A 134 -24.73 -0.79 9.59
N VAL A 135 -25.92 -1.17 9.11
CA VAL A 135 -26.64 -0.47 8.05
C VAL A 135 -28.10 -0.29 8.42
N THR A 136 -28.74 0.75 7.86
CA THR A 136 -30.19 0.94 7.97
C THR A 136 -30.96 0.07 6.97
N GLN A 137 -32.26 -0.15 7.19
CA GLN A 137 -33.17 -0.75 6.20
C GLN A 137 -33.04 -0.13 4.80
N THR A 138 -32.92 1.19 4.70
CA THR A 138 -32.79 1.89 3.41
C THR A 138 -31.60 1.43 2.59
N VAL A 139 -30.51 1.01 3.25
CA VAL A 139 -29.35 0.44 2.55
C VAL A 139 -29.67 -0.97 2.07
N LEU A 140 -30.30 -1.80 2.93
CA LEU A 140 -30.73 -3.16 2.54
C LEU A 140 -31.69 -3.16 1.34
N ASP A 141 -32.59 -2.17 1.25
CA ASP A 141 -33.53 -2.05 0.14
C ASP A 141 -32.87 -1.70 -1.20
N LEU A 142 -31.63 -1.20 -1.17
CA LEU A 142 -30.89 -0.74 -2.34
C LEU A 142 -29.77 -1.68 -2.77
N ILE A 143 -29.24 -2.49 -1.84
CA ILE A 143 -28.20 -3.47 -2.16
C ILE A 143 -28.80 -4.77 -2.69
N ASP A 144 -27.98 -5.52 -3.38
CA ASP A 144 -28.34 -6.82 -3.91
C ASP A 144 -28.32 -7.92 -2.83
N LEU A 145 -29.42 -8.03 -2.08
CA LEU A 145 -29.54 -8.89 -0.89
C LEU A 145 -28.97 -10.31 -1.01
N PRO A 146 -29.19 -11.08 -2.10
CA PRO A 146 -28.62 -12.43 -2.25
C PRO A 146 -27.09 -12.50 -2.15
N VAL A 147 -26.40 -11.41 -2.46
CA VAL A 147 -24.94 -11.30 -2.43
C VAL A 147 -24.41 -10.97 -1.04
N TYR A 148 -25.25 -10.71 -0.04
CA TYR A 148 -24.79 -10.38 1.31
C TYR A 148 -25.34 -11.33 2.37
N LEU A 149 -24.49 -11.68 3.32
CA LEU A 149 -24.92 -12.30 4.57
C LEU A 149 -25.14 -11.19 5.59
N PHE A 150 -26.36 -11.09 6.12
CA PHE A 150 -26.73 -10.08 7.12
C PHE A 150 -27.76 -10.64 8.09
N HIS A 151 -27.88 -10.02 9.25
CA HIS A 151 -28.95 -10.30 10.21
C HIS A 151 -29.42 -9.01 10.87
N GLU A 152 -30.69 -9.00 11.28
CA GLU A 152 -31.24 -7.93 12.10
C GLU A 152 -30.55 -7.92 13.48
N VAL A 153 -30.30 -6.72 14.00
CA VAL A 153 -29.67 -6.53 15.32
C VAL A 153 -30.75 -6.19 16.35
N ASP A 154 -31.29 -4.97 16.28
CA ASP A 154 -32.38 -4.48 17.14
C ASP A 154 -32.96 -3.16 16.56
N VAL A 155 -33.94 -2.60 17.25
CA VAL A 155 -34.52 -1.28 17.01
C VAL A 155 -33.83 -0.23 17.88
N PHE A 156 -33.12 0.70 17.24
CA PHE A 156 -32.35 1.75 17.91
C PHE A 156 -33.04 3.10 17.83
N GLU A 157 -32.92 3.91 18.88
CA GLU A 157 -33.36 5.30 18.88
C GLU A 157 -32.27 6.22 18.27
N LEU A 158 -32.50 6.68 17.04
CA LEU A 158 -31.59 7.59 16.33
C LEU A 158 -32.12 9.03 16.46
N LYS A 159 -31.72 9.75 17.53
CA LYS A 159 -32.18 11.13 17.78
C LYS A 159 -31.99 12.03 16.55
N GLY A 160 -32.89 12.98 16.29
CA GLY A 160 -32.73 13.92 15.17
C GLY A 160 -32.98 13.33 13.77
N ASP A 161 -33.43 12.08 13.69
CA ASP A 161 -34.09 11.51 12.51
C ASP A 161 -35.61 11.72 12.60
N TYR A 162 -36.28 11.85 11.45
CA TYR A 162 -37.75 11.87 11.37
C TYR A 162 -38.38 10.54 11.77
N LEU A 163 -37.65 9.45 11.54
CA LEU A 163 -38.00 8.12 12.03
C LEU A 163 -37.12 7.82 13.25
N PRO A 164 -37.54 8.19 14.47
CA PRO A 164 -36.67 8.15 15.65
C PRO A 164 -36.28 6.75 16.05
N ARG A 165 -37.03 5.71 15.64
CA ARG A 165 -36.74 4.30 15.91
C ARG A 165 -36.51 3.56 14.60
N ARG A 166 -35.33 2.94 14.45
CA ARG A 166 -34.98 2.19 13.23
C ARG A 166 -34.47 0.80 13.54
N HIS A 167 -34.85 -0.15 12.70
CA HIS A 167 -34.15 -1.43 12.62
C HIS A 167 -32.76 -1.21 12.02
N LEU A 168 -31.74 -1.71 12.70
CA LEU A 168 -30.38 -1.77 12.20
C LEU A 168 -30.02 -3.22 11.90
N TYR A 169 -29.18 -3.39 10.87
CA TYR A 169 -28.75 -4.69 10.38
C TYR A 169 -27.24 -4.75 10.39
N ARG A 170 -26.70 -5.88 10.84
CA ARG A 170 -25.29 -6.18 10.72
C ARG A 170 -25.05 -6.92 9.41
N VAL A 171 -24.24 -6.33 8.55
CA VAL A 171 -23.75 -7.02 7.34
C VAL A 171 -22.45 -7.71 7.69
N VAL A 172 -22.39 -9.01 7.45
CA VAL A 172 -21.31 -9.90 7.91
C VAL A 172 -20.25 -10.08 6.83
N SER A 173 -20.67 -10.41 5.61
CA SER A 173 -19.76 -10.69 4.51
C SER A 173 -20.47 -10.67 3.15
N VAL A 174 -19.67 -10.62 2.10
CA VAL A 174 -20.11 -10.89 0.73
C VAL A 174 -20.24 -12.40 0.55
N ASN A 175 -21.39 -12.84 0.04
CA ASN A 175 -21.64 -14.21 -0.40
C ASN A 175 -21.04 -14.42 -1.79
N HIS A 176 -19.74 -14.69 -1.83
CA HIS A 176 -19.02 -14.93 -3.08
C HIS A 176 -19.58 -16.12 -3.89
N THR A 177 -20.21 -17.09 -3.23
CA THR A 177 -20.86 -18.21 -3.91
C THR A 177 -22.11 -17.74 -4.66
N ALA A 178 -22.94 -16.90 -4.05
CA ALA A 178 -24.10 -16.32 -4.73
C ALA A 178 -23.70 -15.39 -5.88
N LEU A 179 -22.67 -14.56 -5.67
CA LEU A 179 -22.13 -13.68 -6.71
C LEU A 179 -21.54 -14.50 -7.89
N ALA A 180 -20.80 -15.57 -7.60
CA ALA A 180 -20.21 -16.43 -8.63
C ALA A 180 -21.25 -17.29 -9.37
N ALA A 181 -22.36 -17.65 -8.71
CA ALA A 181 -23.44 -18.44 -9.31
C ALA A 181 -24.38 -17.61 -10.21
N ARG A 182 -24.23 -16.28 -10.23
CA ARG A 182 -25.02 -15.40 -11.10
C ARG A 182 -24.64 -15.64 -12.57
N SER A 183 -25.65 -15.78 -13.42
CA SER A 183 -25.46 -15.82 -14.88
C SER A 183 -24.89 -14.48 -15.36
N GLU A 184 -23.90 -14.51 -16.26
CA GLU A 184 -23.26 -13.31 -16.80
C GLU A 184 -24.26 -12.28 -17.34
N GLU A 185 -25.35 -12.74 -17.98
CA GLU A 185 -26.43 -11.89 -18.52
C GLU A 185 -27.18 -11.06 -17.48
N ARG A 186 -27.09 -11.43 -16.20
CA ARG A 186 -27.76 -10.74 -15.08
C ARG A 186 -26.80 -9.89 -14.25
N MET A 187 -25.49 -9.94 -14.55
CA MET A 187 -24.50 -9.16 -13.84
C MET A 187 -24.56 -7.69 -14.29
N THR A 188 -24.55 -6.77 -13.34
CA THR A 188 -24.40 -5.34 -13.60
C THR A 188 -22.93 -4.96 -13.82
N ALA A 189 -22.67 -3.72 -14.24
CA ALA A 189 -21.31 -3.19 -14.30
C ALA A 189 -20.63 -3.22 -12.91
N GLU A 190 -21.38 -2.91 -11.85
CA GLU A 190 -20.94 -2.93 -10.46
C GLU A 190 -20.62 -4.36 -10.01
N ASP A 191 -21.44 -5.36 -10.36
CA ASP A 191 -21.16 -6.77 -10.03
C ASP A 191 -19.84 -7.23 -10.63
N TRP A 192 -19.61 -6.91 -11.91
CA TRP A 192 -18.37 -7.23 -12.61
C TRP A 192 -17.17 -6.51 -12.00
N PHE A 193 -17.31 -5.22 -11.70
CA PHE A 193 -16.27 -4.45 -11.02
C PHE A 193 -15.91 -5.04 -9.65
N LEU A 194 -16.91 -5.32 -8.81
CA LEU A 194 -16.71 -5.87 -7.47
C LEU A 194 -16.13 -7.28 -7.50
N LYS A 195 -16.51 -8.09 -8.51
CA LYS A 195 -15.91 -9.39 -8.76
C LYS A 195 -14.43 -9.25 -9.12
N GLY A 196 -14.07 -8.31 -10.01
CA GLY A 196 -12.67 -7.99 -10.34
C GLY A 196 -11.87 -7.57 -9.11
N ALA A 197 -12.36 -6.59 -8.36
CA ALA A 197 -11.72 -6.08 -7.14
C ALA A 197 -11.57 -7.14 -6.03
N GLY A 198 -12.30 -8.27 -6.13
CA GLY A 198 -12.21 -9.41 -5.22
C GLY A 198 -11.08 -10.40 -5.53
N ILE A 199 -10.55 -10.42 -6.76
CA ILE A 199 -9.64 -11.47 -7.26
C ILE A 199 -8.17 -11.23 -6.86
N ALA A 200 -7.76 -9.97 -6.67
CA ALA A 200 -6.43 -9.49 -6.24
C ALA A 200 -5.35 -10.59 -6.07
N SER A 201 -4.67 -10.93 -7.17
CA SER A 201 -3.63 -11.97 -7.21
C SER A 201 -2.58 -11.65 -8.27
N THR A 202 -1.33 -12.08 -8.03
CA THR A 202 -0.21 -11.95 -8.97
C THR A 202 -0.05 -13.15 -9.91
N ASP A 203 -0.93 -14.16 -9.81
CA ASP A 203 -0.96 -15.30 -10.71
C ASP A 203 -1.50 -14.90 -12.09
N THR A 204 -0.77 -15.25 -13.15
CA THR A 204 -1.14 -15.01 -14.56
C THR A 204 -2.55 -15.50 -14.89
N ARG A 205 -3.02 -16.61 -14.29
CA ARG A 205 -4.37 -17.12 -14.52
C ARG A 205 -5.45 -16.24 -13.88
N GLU A 206 -5.16 -15.66 -12.72
CA GLU A 206 -6.08 -14.77 -12.02
C GLU A 206 -6.10 -13.38 -12.67
N LEU A 207 -4.96 -12.89 -13.17
CA LEU A 207 -4.89 -11.65 -13.96
C LEU A 207 -5.83 -11.67 -15.17
N ALA A 208 -5.91 -12.79 -15.89
CA ALA A 208 -6.82 -12.93 -17.04
C ALA A 208 -8.31 -12.85 -16.64
N LYS A 209 -8.67 -13.39 -15.47
CA LYS A 209 -10.05 -13.31 -14.95
C LYS A 209 -10.38 -11.90 -14.48
N GLU A 210 -9.44 -11.25 -13.80
CA GLU A 210 -9.61 -9.88 -13.31
C GLU A 210 -9.74 -8.89 -14.48
N LEU A 211 -8.90 -9.03 -15.50
CA LEU A 211 -9.00 -8.28 -16.77
C LEU A 211 -10.39 -8.42 -17.39
N HIS A 212 -10.88 -9.66 -17.55
CA HIS A 212 -12.20 -9.93 -18.11
C HIS A 212 -13.33 -9.26 -17.31
N CYS A 213 -13.21 -9.22 -15.98
CA CYS A 213 -14.21 -8.58 -15.13
C CYS A 213 -14.28 -7.07 -15.40
N TYR A 214 -13.15 -6.38 -15.50
CA TYR A 214 -13.16 -4.94 -15.78
C TYR A 214 -13.58 -4.62 -17.22
N GLU A 215 -13.22 -5.46 -18.20
CA GLU A 215 -13.73 -5.33 -19.56
C GLU A 215 -15.26 -5.43 -19.61
N LYS A 216 -15.85 -6.44 -18.95
CA LYS A 216 -17.31 -6.59 -18.87
C LYS A 216 -17.98 -5.44 -18.12
N ALA A 217 -17.36 -4.93 -17.06
CA ALA A 217 -17.85 -3.74 -16.39
C ALA A 217 -17.90 -2.53 -17.33
N LEU A 218 -16.86 -2.34 -18.15
CA LEU A 218 -16.76 -1.24 -19.11
C LEU A 218 -17.64 -1.40 -20.36
N GLU A 219 -17.93 -2.64 -20.79
CA GLU A 219 -18.92 -2.94 -21.83
C GLU A 219 -20.32 -2.48 -21.39
N LEU A 220 -20.66 -2.70 -20.12
CA LEU A 220 -21.97 -2.32 -19.55
C LEU A 220 -22.02 -0.85 -19.14
N ARG A 221 -20.89 -0.29 -18.69
CA ARG A 221 -20.76 1.11 -18.24
C ARG A 221 -19.42 1.70 -18.66
N ALA A 222 -19.41 2.38 -19.80
CA ALA A 222 -18.19 2.96 -20.36
C ALA A 222 -17.66 4.17 -19.56
N ASP A 223 -18.53 4.87 -18.83
CA ASP A 223 -18.22 5.99 -17.94
C ASP A 223 -17.93 5.52 -16.50
N TYR A 224 -17.04 4.53 -16.37
CA TYR A 224 -16.62 3.97 -15.09
C TYR A 224 -15.11 4.23 -14.85
N PRO A 225 -14.73 5.40 -14.30
CA PRO A 225 -13.32 5.79 -14.11
C PRO A 225 -12.50 4.75 -13.33
N GLU A 226 -13.11 4.18 -12.29
CA GLU A 226 -12.46 3.22 -11.40
C GLU A 226 -12.16 1.90 -12.13
N ALA A 227 -13.07 1.43 -13.00
CA ALA A 227 -12.84 0.26 -13.83
C ALA A 227 -11.76 0.52 -14.89
N HIS A 228 -11.73 1.70 -15.50
CA HIS A 228 -10.62 2.11 -16.41
C HIS A 228 -9.28 2.10 -15.68
N ASN A 229 -9.18 2.72 -14.50
CA ASN A 229 -7.96 2.73 -13.71
C ASN A 229 -7.51 1.31 -13.36
N ASN A 230 -8.41 0.46 -12.84
CA ASN A 230 -8.04 -0.90 -12.43
C ASN A 230 -7.67 -1.78 -13.63
N LEU A 231 -8.35 -1.62 -14.77
CA LEU A 231 -7.96 -2.29 -16.01
C LEU A 231 -6.56 -1.85 -16.47
N GLY A 232 -6.23 -0.56 -16.35
CA GLY A 232 -4.88 -0.04 -16.62
C GLY A 232 -3.80 -0.71 -15.76
N VAL A 233 -4.07 -0.91 -14.47
CA VAL A 233 -3.16 -1.62 -13.55
C VAL A 233 -2.90 -3.05 -14.02
N ILE A 234 -3.96 -3.77 -14.40
CA ILE A 234 -3.85 -5.16 -14.85
C ILE A 234 -3.14 -5.27 -16.21
N LEU A 235 -3.43 -4.36 -17.15
CA LEU A 235 -2.75 -4.31 -18.44
C LEU A 235 -1.25 -4.02 -18.29
N LYS A 236 -0.87 -3.11 -17.38
CA LYS A 236 0.52 -2.84 -17.03
C LYS A 236 1.20 -4.10 -16.47
N ALA A 237 0.55 -4.81 -15.56
CA ALA A 237 1.07 -6.06 -15.00
C ALA A 237 1.20 -7.17 -16.07
N ALA A 238 0.31 -7.19 -17.08
CA ALA A 238 0.39 -8.07 -18.24
C ALA A 238 1.46 -7.63 -19.27
N GLY A 239 2.10 -6.47 -19.08
CA GLY A 239 3.14 -5.94 -19.96
C GLY A 239 2.64 -5.06 -21.11
N ASP A 240 1.32 -4.89 -21.27
CA ASP A 240 0.73 -4.00 -22.29
C ASP A 240 0.68 -2.55 -21.78
N ARG A 241 1.86 -1.91 -21.84
CA ARG A 241 2.05 -0.53 -21.39
C ARG A 241 1.20 0.47 -22.18
N THR A 242 1.05 0.28 -23.49
CA THR A 242 0.29 1.17 -24.36
C THR A 242 -1.20 1.14 -24.02
N ALA A 243 -1.78 -0.06 -23.86
CA ALA A 243 -3.17 -0.18 -23.46
C ALA A 243 -3.40 0.33 -22.03
N ALA A 244 -2.44 0.11 -21.12
CA ALA A 244 -2.50 0.65 -19.76
C ALA A 244 -2.55 2.18 -19.74
N GLU A 245 -1.66 2.85 -20.48
CA GLU A 245 -1.65 4.32 -20.60
C GLU A 245 -2.99 4.85 -21.11
N ALA A 246 -3.54 4.24 -22.17
CA ALA A 246 -4.85 4.63 -22.71
C ALA A 246 -5.97 4.53 -21.67
N ARG A 247 -5.97 3.46 -20.85
CA ARG A 247 -6.97 3.28 -19.79
C ARG A 247 -6.81 4.29 -18.66
N TYR A 248 -5.60 4.63 -18.25
CA TYR A 248 -5.41 5.70 -17.25
C TYR A 248 -5.87 7.06 -17.78
N LEU A 249 -5.60 7.38 -19.05
CA LEU A 249 -6.08 8.60 -19.68
C LEU A 249 -7.61 8.64 -19.81
N ASP A 250 -8.25 7.51 -20.12
CA ASP A 250 -9.72 7.39 -20.11
C ASP A 250 -10.30 7.65 -18.71
N ALA A 251 -9.69 7.09 -17.65
CA ALA A 251 -10.09 7.35 -16.28
C ALA A 251 -9.99 8.84 -15.92
N LEU A 252 -8.87 9.49 -16.28
CA LEU A 252 -8.62 10.91 -16.01
C LEU A 252 -9.50 11.83 -16.85
N ARG A 253 -9.91 11.42 -18.05
CA ARG A 253 -10.89 12.15 -18.86
C ARG A 253 -12.26 12.19 -18.20
N LEU A 254 -12.67 11.08 -17.58
CA LEU A 254 -13.95 10.98 -16.87
C LEU A 254 -13.89 11.64 -15.48
N TRP A 255 -12.76 11.51 -14.80
CA TRP A 255 -12.51 12.10 -13.48
C TRP A 255 -11.11 12.72 -13.40
N PRO A 256 -10.97 14.02 -13.75
CA PRO A 256 -9.67 14.70 -13.74
C PRO A 256 -9.02 14.86 -12.37
N GLN A 257 -9.79 14.66 -11.29
CA GLN A 257 -9.32 14.78 -9.90
C GLN A 257 -9.17 13.40 -9.26
N TYR A 258 -8.78 12.38 -10.03
CA TYR A 258 -8.60 11.01 -9.56
C TYR A 258 -7.12 10.74 -9.19
N PRO A 259 -6.74 10.79 -7.89
CA PRO A 259 -5.34 10.71 -7.49
C PRO A 259 -4.67 9.39 -7.87
N GLU A 260 -5.37 8.26 -7.81
CA GLU A 260 -4.84 6.93 -8.14
C GLU A 260 -4.53 6.80 -9.62
N ALA A 261 -5.39 7.31 -10.51
CA ALA A 261 -5.13 7.29 -11.95
C ALA A 261 -3.93 8.16 -12.34
N HIS A 262 -3.78 9.33 -11.71
CA HIS A 262 -2.57 10.15 -11.87
C HIS A 262 -1.31 9.44 -11.37
N TYR A 263 -1.36 8.85 -10.17
CA TYR A 263 -0.22 8.11 -9.61
C TYR A 263 0.17 6.89 -10.45
N ASN A 264 -0.80 6.09 -10.89
CA ASN A 264 -0.54 4.89 -11.69
C ASN A 264 0.00 5.23 -13.09
N LEU A 265 -0.51 6.30 -13.71
CA LEU A 265 0.04 6.82 -14.96
C LEU A 265 1.48 7.31 -14.76
N ALA A 266 1.76 8.03 -13.67
CA ALA A 266 3.11 8.50 -13.37
C ALA A 266 4.12 7.34 -13.23
N ILE A 267 3.76 6.28 -12.51
CA ILE A 267 4.62 5.07 -12.42
C ILE A 267 4.89 4.50 -13.82
N LEU A 268 3.85 4.37 -14.64
CA LEU A 268 4.01 3.84 -15.99
C LEU A 268 4.95 4.71 -16.83
N LEU A 269 4.83 6.03 -16.70
CA LEU A 269 5.68 7.00 -17.40
C LEU A 269 7.15 6.88 -16.98
N GLU A 270 7.45 6.74 -15.69
CA GLU A 270 8.82 6.46 -15.20
C GLU A 270 9.38 5.17 -15.81
N GLU A 271 8.59 4.09 -15.82
CA GLU A 271 8.99 2.80 -16.41
C GLU A 271 9.19 2.86 -17.93
N THR A 272 8.70 3.92 -18.58
CA THR A 272 8.85 4.19 -20.02
C THR A 272 9.80 5.35 -20.32
N ASP A 273 10.68 5.71 -19.37
CA ASP A 273 11.72 6.73 -19.54
C ASP A 273 11.16 8.14 -19.84
N ARG A 274 10.03 8.47 -19.21
CA ARG A 274 9.36 9.80 -19.29
C ARG A 274 9.22 10.46 -17.90
N PRO A 275 10.33 10.69 -17.16
CA PRO A 275 10.30 11.14 -15.76
C PRO A 275 9.69 12.54 -15.57
N ASP A 276 9.85 13.45 -16.53
CA ASP A 276 9.27 14.81 -16.45
C ASP A 276 7.73 14.77 -16.44
N GLU A 277 7.15 13.93 -17.31
CA GLU A 277 5.71 13.74 -17.39
C GLU A 277 5.18 12.98 -16.16
N ALA A 278 5.96 12.00 -15.67
CA ALA A 278 5.65 11.32 -14.43
C ALA A 278 5.56 12.29 -13.24
N ALA A 279 6.54 13.17 -13.06
CA ALA A 279 6.53 14.16 -11.99
C ALA A 279 5.34 15.11 -12.10
N ALA A 280 4.94 15.51 -13.31
CA ALA A 280 3.74 16.32 -13.50
C ALA A 280 2.48 15.60 -12.98
N HIS A 281 2.35 14.30 -13.27
CA HIS A 281 1.24 13.50 -12.79
C HIS A 281 1.30 13.20 -11.29
N TYR A 282 2.47 12.97 -10.70
CA TYR A 282 2.59 12.88 -9.24
C TYR A 282 2.17 14.18 -8.54
N ARG A 283 2.56 15.34 -9.08
CA ARG A 283 2.10 16.64 -8.54
C ARG A 283 0.58 16.79 -8.65
N GLN A 284 -0.06 16.30 -9.72
CA GLN A 284 -1.52 16.28 -9.80
C GLN A 284 -2.15 15.31 -8.78
N ALA A 285 -1.57 14.13 -8.58
CA ALA A 285 -2.02 13.20 -7.54
C ALA A 285 -1.97 13.85 -6.16
N LEU A 286 -0.90 14.58 -5.84
CA LEU A 286 -0.75 15.33 -4.59
C LEU A 286 -1.66 16.55 -4.49
N LYS A 287 -1.97 17.21 -5.61
CA LYS A 287 -2.97 18.28 -5.62
C LYS A 287 -4.36 17.76 -5.27
N CYS A 288 -4.71 16.56 -5.77
CA CYS A 288 -5.99 15.91 -5.47
C CYS A 288 -6.01 15.31 -4.06
N ARG A 289 -4.86 14.77 -3.61
CA ARG A 289 -4.68 14.16 -2.29
C ARG A 289 -3.32 14.54 -1.71
N PRO A 290 -3.22 15.62 -0.92
CA PRO A 290 -1.94 16.10 -0.37
C PRO A 290 -1.25 15.10 0.58
N ASP A 291 -2.00 14.16 1.15
CA ASP A 291 -1.48 13.10 2.02
C ASP A 291 -1.15 11.78 1.28
N TYR A 292 -0.98 11.82 -0.05
CA TYR A 292 -0.61 10.63 -0.84
C TYR A 292 0.89 10.30 -0.72
N VAL A 293 1.23 9.57 0.35
CA VAL A 293 2.61 9.24 0.75
C VAL A 293 3.44 8.60 -0.36
N ASP A 294 2.89 7.66 -1.15
CA ASP A 294 3.70 7.01 -2.19
C ASP A 294 4.06 7.97 -3.33
N ALA A 295 3.18 8.92 -3.67
CA ALA A 295 3.46 9.94 -4.66
C ALA A 295 4.57 10.90 -4.17
N LEU A 296 4.60 11.22 -2.86
CA LEU A 296 5.70 11.98 -2.25
C LEU A 296 7.03 11.24 -2.39
N LEU A 297 7.08 9.95 -2.05
CA LEU A 297 8.31 9.15 -2.13
C LEU A 297 8.81 9.00 -3.57
N ARG A 298 7.91 8.82 -4.54
CA ARG A 298 8.27 8.77 -5.96
C ARG A 298 8.85 10.10 -6.44
N LEU A 299 8.21 11.23 -6.09
CA LEU A 299 8.78 12.55 -6.40
C LEU A 299 10.12 12.78 -5.73
N ALA A 300 10.29 12.34 -4.47
CA ALA A 300 11.57 12.46 -3.78
C ALA A 300 12.69 11.74 -4.55
N GLY A 301 12.42 10.53 -5.07
CA GLY A 301 13.34 9.80 -5.93
C GLY A 301 13.67 10.53 -7.23
N LEU A 302 12.67 11.07 -7.93
CA LEU A 302 12.90 11.84 -9.16
C LEU A 302 13.72 13.12 -8.92
N PHE A 303 13.45 13.85 -7.83
CA PHE A 303 14.25 15.02 -7.47
C PHE A 303 15.69 14.66 -7.11
N ASP A 304 15.91 13.52 -6.44
CA ASP A 304 17.26 13.00 -6.19
C ASP A 304 18.00 12.67 -7.49
N GLU A 305 17.32 12.03 -8.45
CA GLU A 305 17.88 11.74 -9.78
C GLU A 305 18.23 13.00 -10.57
N TRP A 306 17.42 14.06 -10.44
CA TRP A 306 17.70 15.37 -11.04
C TRP A 306 18.73 16.21 -10.26
N GLY A 307 19.21 15.72 -9.12
CA GLY A 307 20.19 16.41 -8.28
C GLY A 307 19.60 17.55 -7.43
N ASP A 308 18.27 17.67 -7.36
CA ASP A 308 17.60 18.61 -6.45
C ASP A 308 17.47 17.98 -5.05
N ARG A 309 18.59 17.99 -4.33
CA ARG A 309 18.67 17.47 -2.96
C ARG A 309 17.65 18.12 -2.02
N PHE A 310 17.32 19.40 -2.21
CA PHE A 310 16.45 20.12 -1.29
C PHE A 310 15.00 19.63 -1.41
N GLU A 311 14.48 19.54 -2.63
CA GLU A 311 13.13 19.03 -2.87
C GLU A 311 13.00 17.54 -2.52
N ALA A 312 14.03 16.73 -2.84
CA ALA A 312 14.06 15.32 -2.45
C ALA A 312 13.95 15.14 -0.94
N HIS A 313 14.80 15.85 -0.18
CA HIS A 313 14.78 15.82 1.28
C HIS A 313 13.44 16.28 1.86
N HIS A 314 12.87 17.37 1.33
CA HIS A 314 11.56 17.88 1.76
C HIS A 314 10.46 16.83 1.58
N HIS A 315 10.40 16.17 0.43
CA HIS A 315 9.38 15.15 0.15
C HIS A 315 9.54 13.90 1.02
N PHE A 316 10.77 13.45 1.31
CA PHE A 316 10.99 12.37 2.29
C PHE A 316 10.50 12.75 3.68
N GLN A 317 10.81 13.96 4.15
CA GLN A 317 10.36 14.45 5.46
C GLN A 317 8.83 14.56 5.54
N GLU A 318 8.17 15.07 4.50
CA GLU A 318 6.71 15.15 4.47
C GLU A 318 6.05 13.77 4.43
N ALA A 319 6.60 12.81 3.67
CA ALA A 319 6.12 11.44 3.66
C ALA A 319 6.18 10.80 5.05
N LEU A 320 7.29 10.97 5.77
CA LEU A 320 7.47 10.46 7.13
C LEU A 320 6.65 11.24 8.17
N ARG A 321 6.43 12.54 7.99
CA ARG A 321 5.52 13.33 8.83
C ARG A 321 4.09 12.83 8.73
N LEU A 322 3.64 12.48 7.53
CA LEU A 322 2.30 11.96 7.27
C LEU A 322 2.13 10.52 7.70
N ARG A 323 3.17 9.69 7.55
CA ARG A 323 3.15 8.26 7.91
C ARG A 323 4.44 7.84 8.62
N PRO A 324 4.58 8.15 9.92
CA PRO A 324 5.80 7.86 10.69
C PRO A 324 6.11 6.37 10.85
N GLY A 325 5.12 5.49 10.66
CA GLY A 325 5.29 4.03 10.75
C GLY A 325 5.80 3.36 9.47
N PHE A 326 6.21 4.12 8.45
CA PHE A 326 6.55 3.56 7.15
C PHE A 326 8.03 3.17 7.05
N ALA A 327 8.35 1.92 7.38
CA ALA A 327 9.73 1.41 7.39
C ALA A 327 10.47 1.57 6.04
N GLU A 328 9.78 1.35 4.92
CA GLU A 328 10.35 1.53 3.57
C GLU A 328 10.72 2.99 3.30
N ALA A 329 9.92 3.95 3.77
CA ALA A 329 10.23 5.38 3.62
C ALA A 329 11.48 5.77 4.42
N HIS A 330 11.62 5.24 5.65
CA HIS A 330 12.83 5.43 6.46
C HIS A 330 14.06 4.83 5.77
N ASN A 331 13.97 3.62 5.22
CA ASN A 331 15.06 3.02 4.46
C ASN A 331 15.45 3.87 3.25
N ASN A 332 14.49 4.26 2.42
CA ASN A 332 14.76 5.04 1.20
C ASN A 332 15.35 6.41 1.54
N PHE A 333 14.89 7.05 2.62
CA PHE A 333 15.46 8.31 3.07
C PHE A 333 16.88 8.12 3.61
N GLY A 334 17.16 7.02 4.31
CA GLY A 334 18.52 6.64 4.72
C GLY A 334 19.48 6.50 3.53
N VAL A 335 19.05 5.80 2.47
CA VAL A 335 19.82 5.64 1.23
C VAL A 335 20.10 6.99 0.57
N PHE A 336 19.08 7.85 0.50
CA PHE A 336 19.23 9.21 -0.03
C PHE A 336 20.26 10.04 0.76
N LEU A 337 20.16 10.02 2.10
CA LEU A 337 21.06 10.75 3.00
C LEU A 337 22.50 10.24 2.89
N GLU A 338 22.70 8.93 2.82
CA GLU A 338 24.01 8.30 2.63
C GLU A 338 24.66 8.75 1.32
N LYS A 339 23.91 8.69 0.20
CA LYS A 339 24.37 9.16 -1.12
C LYS A 339 24.82 10.63 -1.08
N HIS A 340 24.29 11.43 -0.17
CA HIS A 340 24.55 12.86 -0.04
C HIS A 340 25.49 13.23 1.13
N GLY A 341 26.10 12.23 1.77
CA GLY A 341 27.13 12.39 2.79
C GLY A 341 26.61 12.58 4.23
N ASP A 342 25.31 12.47 4.47
CA ASP A 342 24.70 12.66 5.79
C ASP A 342 24.63 11.33 6.58
N ALA A 343 25.79 10.71 6.81
CA ALA A 343 25.90 9.37 7.38
C ALA A 343 25.24 9.20 8.76
N GLU A 344 25.29 10.23 9.62
CA GLU A 344 24.68 10.19 10.96
C GLU A 344 23.15 10.14 10.89
N GLU A 345 22.55 10.94 10.02
CA GLU A 345 21.10 10.95 9.84
C GLU A 345 20.64 9.68 9.10
N ALA A 346 21.40 9.21 8.10
CA ALA A 346 21.14 7.95 7.43
C ALA A 346 21.06 6.77 8.43
N GLU A 347 22.03 6.70 9.35
CA GLU A 347 22.04 5.72 10.44
C GLU A 347 20.79 5.83 11.33
N SER A 348 20.36 7.05 11.68
CA SER A 348 19.11 7.28 12.42
C SER A 348 17.90 6.70 11.67
N GLN A 349 17.80 6.97 10.37
CA GLN A 349 16.70 6.49 9.53
C GLN A 349 16.71 4.96 9.39
N TYR A 350 17.86 4.33 9.15
CA TYR A 350 17.94 2.86 9.10
C TYR A 350 17.53 2.22 10.44
N ARG A 351 17.93 2.82 11.57
CA ARG A 351 17.51 2.34 12.89
C ARG A 351 15.99 2.47 13.10
N GLN A 352 15.37 3.54 12.64
CA GLN A 352 13.91 3.69 12.67
C GLN A 352 13.22 2.62 11.81
N ALA A 353 13.70 2.40 10.58
CA ALA A 353 13.18 1.34 9.71
C ALA A 353 13.21 -0.04 10.38
N LEU A 354 14.32 -0.37 11.04
CA LEU A 354 14.52 -1.66 11.74
C LEU A 354 13.77 -1.74 13.07
N GLN A 355 13.50 -0.62 13.74
CA GLN A 355 12.62 -0.59 14.90
C GLN A 355 11.17 -0.90 14.51
N LEU A 356 10.72 -0.37 13.36
CA LEU A 356 9.38 -0.61 12.82
C LEU A 356 9.22 -2.01 12.20
N ARG A 357 10.27 -2.49 11.52
CA ARG A 357 10.31 -3.80 10.89
C ARG A 357 11.66 -4.48 11.13
N PRO A 358 11.81 -5.24 12.23
CA PRO A 358 13.07 -5.89 12.60
C PRO A 358 13.57 -6.95 11.62
N ASP A 359 12.70 -7.47 10.75
CA ASP A 359 13.04 -8.45 9.72
C ASP A 359 13.24 -7.82 8.33
N TYR A 360 13.35 -6.49 8.23
CA TYR A 360 13.51 -5.81 6.95
C TYR A 360 14.93 -6.02 6.36
N ALA A 361 15.05 -7.00 5.46
CA ALA A 361 16.33 -7.42 4.88
C ALA A 361 17.10 -6.29 4.20
N GLU A 362 16.42 -5.45 3.43
CA GLU A 362 17.02 -4.33 2.68
C GLU A 362 17.58 -3.25 3.62
N ALA A 363 16.84 -2.87 4.67
CA ALA A 363 17.33 -1.92 5.67
C ALA A 363 18.53 -2.46 6.45
N HIS A 364 18.54 -3.77 6.76
CA HIS A 364 19.72 -4.41 7.35
C HIS A 364 20.93 -4.39 6.40
N TYR A 365 20.72 -4.67 5.11
CA TYR A 365 21.78 -4.64 4.11
C TYR A 365 22.36 -3.22 3.94
N ASN A 366 21.50 -2.20 3.76
CA ASN A 366 21.92 -0.81 3.60
C ASN A 366 22.62 -0.27 4.85
N TYR A 367 22.12 -0.61 6.04
CA TYR A 367 22.78 -0.21 7.28
C TYR A 367 24.14 -0.90 7.45
N ALA A 368 24.26 -2.18 7.05
CA ALA A 368 25.55 -2.86 7.05
C ALA A 368 26.56 -2.15 6.15
N MET A 369 26.17 -1.75 4.94
CA MET A 369 27.03 -1.01 4.01
C MET A 369 27.54 0.30 4.62
N LEU A 370 26.66 1.07 5.26
CA LEU A 370 27.04 2.31 5.95
C LEU A 370 28.06 2.08 7.07
N LEU A 371 28.02 0.91 7.70
CA LEU A 371 28.87 0.55 8.85
C LEU A 371 30.20 -0.09 8.45
N GLU A 372 30.36 -0.67 7.25
CA GLU A 372 31.54 -1.48 6.88
C GLU A 372 32.88 -0.77 7.17
N GLY A 373 32.97 0.53 6.88
CA GLY A 373 34.19 1.32 7.12
C GLY A 373 34.36 1.86 8.55
N ARG A 374 33.36 1.71 9.44
CA ARG A 374 33.31 2.30 10.79
C ARG A 374 33.24 1.25 11.90
N ASP A 375 32.44 0.21 11.71
CA ASP A 375 32.21 -0.87 12.66
C ASP A 375 31.93 -2.19 11.91
N VAL A 376 33.02 -2.91 11.61
CA VAL A 376 33.01 -4.17 10.86
C VAL A 376 32.19 -5.26 11.55
N GLU A 377 32.16 -5.30 12.88
CA GLU A 377 31.41 -6.31 13.62
C GLU A 377 29.91 -6.04 13.56
N ALA A 378 29.50 -4.77 13.67
CA ALA A 378 28.11 -4.38 13.49
C ALA A 378 27.64 -4.62 12.05
N ALA A 379 28.47 -4.31 11.05
CA ALA A 379 28.19 -4.57 9.64
C ALA A 379 27.97 -6.08 9.38
N GLU A 380 28.85 -6.95 9.87
CA GLU A 380 28.69 -8.42 9.77
C GLU A 380 27.36 -8.89 10.38
N SER A 381 27.01 -8.39 11.57
CA SER A 381 25.77 -8.72 12.26
C SER A 381 24.54 -8.37 11.41
N HIS A 382 24.56 -7.18 10.79
CA HIS A 382 23.47 -6.70 9.94
C HIS A 382 23.39 -7.45 8.61
N TYR A 383 24.50 -7.77 7.95
CA TYR A 383 24.46 -8.66 6.77
C TYR A 383 23.88 -10.03 7.10
N ARG A 384 24.28 -10.63 8.22
CA ARG A 384 23.68 -11.89 8.66
C ARG A 384 22.20 -11.75 8.99
N ALA A 385 21.77 -10.60 9.51
CA ALA A 385 20.35 -10.33 9.75
C ALA A 385 19.55 -10.23 8.45
N ALA A 386 20.09 -9.51 7.45
CA ALA A 386 19.49 -9.45 6.11
C ALA A 386 19.33 -10.86 5.51
N LEU A 387 20.35 -11.71 5.63
CA LEU A 387 20.33 -13.08 5.12
C LEU A 387 19.43 -14.04 5.91
N ARG A 388 19.14 -13.76 7.19
CA ARG A 388 18.12 -14.52 7.94
C ARG A 388 16.72 -14.26 7.38
N SER A 389 16.43 -13.01 7.02
CA SER A 389 15.13 -12.62 6.45
C SER A 389 15.01 -12.96 4.97
N ALA A 390 16.09 -12.80 4.21
CA ALA A 390 16.15 -13.07 2.77
C ALA A 390 17.39 -13.93 2.42
N PRO A 391 17.30 -15.27 2.56
CA PRO A 391 18.44 -16.17 2.31
C PRO A 391 18.98 -16.19 0.89
N GLU A 392 18.26 -15.61 -0.07
CA GLU A 392 18.67 -15.52 -1.48
C GLU A 392 19.13 -14.11 -1.89
N TYR A 393 19.41 -13.24 -0.91
CA TYR A 393 19.89 -11.88 -1.16
C TYR A 393 21.36 -11.89 -1.60
N ALA A 394 21.57 -11.94 -2.91
CA ALA A 394 22.89 -12.13 -3.52
C ALA A 394 23.90 -11.02 -3.18
N GLU A 395 23.47 -9.75 -3.14
CA GLU A 395 24.32 -8.62 -2.75
C GLU A 395 24.81 -8.76 -1.31
N ALA A 396 23.92 -9.09 -0.37
CA ALA A 396 24.27 -9.30 1.03
C ALA A 396 25.26 -10.47 1.19
N HIS A 397 25.11 -11.55 0.41
CA HIS A 397 26.08 -12.63 0.38
C HIS A 397 27.45 -12.18 -0.15
N ASN A 398 27.48 -11.40 -1.24
CA ASN A 398 28.74 -10.92 -1.80
C ASN A 398 29.49 -10.00 -0.83
N ASN A 399 28.81 -9.01 -0.26
CA ASN A 399 29.46 -8.03 0.61
C ASN A 399 29.90 -8.66 1.94
N LEU A 400 29.08 -9.56 2.51
CA LEU A 400 29.49 -10.35 3.67
C LEU A 400 30.71 -11.22 3.35
N ALA A 401 30.80 -11.79 2.15
CA ALA A 401 31.97 -12.57 1.74
C ALA A 401 33.23 -11.71 1.65
N VAL A 402 33.13 -10.50 1.09
CA VAL A 402 34.23 -9.52 1.05
C VAL A 402 34.69 -9.15 2.45
N LEU A 403 33.75 -8.77 3.33
CA LEU A 403 34.04 -8.41 4.72
C LEU A 403 34.71 -9.57 5.48
N LEU A 404 34.21 -10.80 5.32
CA LEU A 404 34.80 -11.99 5.95
C LEU A 404 36.19 -12.34 5.37
N HIS A 405 36.40 -12.12 4.07
CA HIS A 405 37.70 -12.31 3.43
C HIS A 405 38.73 -11.34 4.04
N GLU A 406 38.39 -10.07 4.19
CA GLU A 406 39.24 -9.05 4.81
C GLU A 406 39.54 -9.36 6.28
N LYS A 407 38.57 -9.92 7.03
CA LYS A 407 38.77 -10.41 8.40
C LYS A 407 39.60 -11.71 8.50
N GLY A 408 39.90 -12.36 7.38
CA GLY A 408 40.61 -13.64 7.33
C GLY A 408 39.74 -14.87 7.64
N ALA A 409 38.41 -14.72 7.71
CA ALA A 409 37.46 -15.82 7.85
C ALA A 409 37.21 -16.51 6.48
N LEU A 410 38.30 -17.04 5.89
CA LEU A 410 38.34 -17.46 4.48
C LEU A 410 37.34 -18.57 4.13
N SER A 411 37.08 -19.50 5.04
CA SER A 411 36.14 -20.61 4.80
C SER A 411 34.68 -20.11 4.68
N ASP A 412 34.27 -19.19 5.56
CA ASP A 412 32.92 -18.63 5.54
C ASP A 412 32.73 -17.70 4.33
N ALA A 413 33.75 -16.89 4.03
CA ALA A 413 33.78 -16.06 2.83
C ALA A 413 33.66 -16.90 1.54
N LYS A 414 34.39 -18.02 1.44
CA LYS A 414 34.25 -18.98 0.31
C LYS A 414 32.82 -19.48 0.15
N SER A 415 32.16 -19.86 1.24
CA SER A 415 30.77 -20.35 1.22
C SER A 415 29.81 -19.27 0.68
N HIS A 416 29.98 -18.04 1.11
CA HIS A 416 29.15 -16.93 0.65
C HIS A 416 29.41 -16.55 -0.81
N TYR A 417 30.66 -16.49 -1.26
CA TYR A 417 30.96 -16.29 -2.69
C TYR A 417 30.37 -17.38 -3.58
N LEU A 418 30.47 -18.64 -3.19
CA LEU A 418 29.86 -19.76 -3.93
C LEU A 418 28.34 -19.62 -3.98
N THR A 419 27.71 -19.16 -2.89
CA THR A 419 26.28 -18.89 -2.85
C THR A 419 25.89 -17.75 -3.78
N THR A 420 26.66 -16.64 -3.79
CA THR A 420 26.45 -15.54 -4.74
C THR A 420 26.57 -16.02 -6.18
N ILE A 421 27.57 -16.82 -6.52
CA ILE A 421 27.72 -17.39 -7.89
C ILE A 421 26.53 -18.28 -8.25
N ARG A 422 26.01 -19.06 -7.31
CA ARG A 422 24.80 -19.88 -7.53
C ARG A 422 23.57 -19.02 -7.84
N LEU A 423 23.42 -17.89 -7.14
CA LEU A 423 22.30 -16.96 -7.32
C LEU A 423 22.48 -16.07 -8.57
N ARG A 424 23.72 -15.67 -8.88
CA ARG A 424 24.11 -14.78 -9.98
C ARG A 424 25.31 -15.35 -10.72
N PRO A 425 25.09 -16.30 -11.64
CA PRO A 425 26.19 -17.00 -12.33
C PRO A 425 26.94 -16.12 -13.34
N VAL A 426 26.45 -14.92 -13.62
CA VAL A 426 26.96 -13.99 -14.65
C VAL A 426 27.61 -12.74 -14.05
N ASP A 427 27.98 -12.72 -12.77
CA ASP A 427 28.70 -11.60 -12.16
C ASP A 427 30.23 -11.85 -12.16
N PRO A 428 31.00 -11.29 -13.11
CA PRO A 428 32.44 -11.50 -13.19
C PRO A 428 33.18 -11.04 -11.92
N GLN A 429 32.65 -10.06 -11.17
CA GLN A 429 33.33 -9.53 -9.99
C GLN A 429 33.37 -10.55 -8.86
N THR A 430 32.26 -11.24 -8.60
CA THR A 430 32.22 -12.32 -7.59
C THR A 430 33.22 -13.44 -7.92
N TYR A 431 33.36 -13.82 -9.20
CA TYR A 431 34.36 -14.82 -9.62
C TYR A 431 35.80 -14.36 -9.38
N ARG A 432 36.11 -13.08 -9.62
CA ARG A 432 37.44 -12.51 -9.29
C ARG A 432 37.70 -12.55 -7.80
N ASN A 433 36.73 -12.12 -6.99
CA ASN A 433 36.87 -12.09 -5.53
C ASN A 433 37.10 -13.50 -4.95
N LEU A 434 36.36 -14.50 -5.43
CA LEU A 434 36.57 -15.90 -5.03
C LEU A 434 37.93 -16.43 -5.48
N SER A 435 38.39 -16.09 -6.69
CA SER A 435 39.72 -16.47 -7.17
C SER A 435 40.83 -15.93 -6.26
N LEU A 436 40.74 -14.67 -5.86
CA LEU A 436 41.72 -14.06 -4.96
C LEU A 436 41.72 -14.73 -3.59
N LEU A 437 40.53 -15.04 -3.06
CA LEU A 437 40.38 -15.76 -1.80
C LEU A 437 40.99 -17.18 -1.89
N LEU A 438 40.75 -17.91 -2.97
CA LEU A 438 41.29 -19.25 -3.17
C LEU A 438 42.82 -19.25 -3.28
N ALA A 439 43.40 -18.24 -3.94
CA ALA A 439 44.84 -18.04 -3.96
C ALA A 439 45.40 -17.78 -2.55
N ALA A 440 44.71 -16.97 -1.74
CA ALA A 440 45.07 -16.73 -0.33
C ALA A 440 44.96 -18.00 0.54
N MET A 441 44.08 -18.94 0.19
CA MET A 441 43.97 -20.26 0.83
C MET A 441 45.00 -21.29 0.31
N GLY A 442 45.78 -20.97 -0.73
CA GLY A 442 46.71 -21.90 -1.37
C GLY A 442 46.05 -22.89 -2.35
N GLU A 443 44.79 -22.66 -2.74
CA GLU A 443 44.04 -23.48 -3.71
C GLU A 443 44.26 -22.99 -5.15
N GLU A 444 45.52 -22.98 -5.61
CA GLU A 444 45.94 -22.33 -6.88
C GLU A 444 45.16 -22.82 -8.12
N GLU A 445 44.94 -24.13 -8.27
CA GLU A 445 44.23 -24.68 -9.44
C GLU A 445 42.78 -24.19 -9.53
N GLN A 446 42.11 -24.08 -8.38
CA GLN A 446 40.75 -23.55 -8.35
C GLN A 446 40.75 -22.04 -8.58
N ALA A 447 41.72 -21.31 -7.99
CA ALA A 447 41.87 -19.87 -8.23
C ALA A 447 41.99 -19.57 -9.74
N ASP A 448 42.89 -20.25 -10.45
CA ASP A 448 43.08 -20.08 -11.90
C ASP A 448 41.82 -20.41 -12.72
N ARG A 449 41.02 -21.37 -12.25
CA ARG A 449 39.74 -21.70 -12.90
C ARG A 449 38.73 -20.56 -12.75
N TYR A 450 38.55 -20.03 -11.53
CA TYR A 450 37.62 -18.92 -11.29
C TYR A 450 38.10 -17.61 -11.94
N ALA A 451 39.40 -17.34 -11.98
CA ALA A 451 39.99 -16.20 -12.70
C ALA A 451 39.69 -16.25 -14.20
N ARG A 452 39.89 -17.42 -14.84
CA ARG A 452 39.54 -17.60 -16.26
C ARG A 452 38.06 -17.35 -16.50
N LYS A 453 37.19 -17.85 -15.62
CA LYS A 453 35.75 -17.65 -15.76
C LYS A 453 35.33 -16.19 -15.62
N ALA A 454 35.94 -15.44 -14.71
CA ALA A 454 35.72 -14.00 -14.61
C ALA A 454 36.11 -13.25 -15.88
N SER A 455 37.23 -13.60 -16.50
CA SER A 455 37.69 -13.00 -17.76
C SER A 455 36.78 -13.32 -18.93
N GLU A 456 36.29 -14.56 -19.04
CA GLU A 456 35.27 -14.95 -20.04
C GLU A 456 34.01 -14.10 -19.91
N LEU A 457 33.48 -13.96 -18.69
CA LEU A 457 32.26 -13.19 -18.42
C LEU A 457 32.43 -11.68 -18.61
N SER A 458 33.67 -11.16 -18.53
CA SER A 458 33.95 -9.74 -18.77
C SER A 458 34.15 -9.39 -20.25
N SER A 459 34.30 -10.40 -21.12
CA SER A 459 34.67 -10.24 -22.53
C SER A 459 33.51 -10.47 -23.51
N GLY A 460 32.36 -10.91 -23.02
CA GLY A 460 31.13 -11.11 -23.80
C GLY A 460 30.02 -10.22 -23.28
#